data_AF-X5VS69-F1
#
_entry.id   AF-X5VS69-F1
#
_cell.length_a   1.000
_cell.length_b   1.000
_cell.length_c   1.000
_cell.angle_alpha   90.00
_cell.angle_beta   90.00
_cell.angle_gamma   90.00
#
_symmetry.space_group_name_H-M   'P 1'
#
loop_
_entity.id
_entity.type
_entity.pdbx_description
1 polymer ?
#
loop_
_entity_poly.entity_id
_entity_poly.type
_entity_poly.pdbx_seq_one_letter_code
_entity_poly.pdbx_strand_id
1 'polypeptide(L)'
;MYNTDIPTRAELPTSMQLLRSTLIAIVAAAAILVTIVLPAEYAIDPTGVGRALELTEMGEIKTQLAEEAEQDRLRELQNGTPTAVPGQDQQSSLLERVFAELVIGSASAQELRTDEMSVTLKPGEGAEIKLVMAKGAKANYSWTANGAAVNFDTHGDGGGENISYEKGRGAAEDEGVLEAAFDGNHGWFWRNRTGADVTVTLKTNGAYTDIKRMM
;
A
#
# COMPACT_ATOMS: atom_id res chain seq x y z
N MET A 1 -5.32 10.50 -59.29
CA MET A 1 -3.85 10.51 -59.31
C MET A 1 -3.38 9.31 -58.51
N TYR A 2 -2.81 8.31 -59.17
CA TYR A 2 -2.17 7.17 -58.51
C TYR A 2 -0.71 7.55 -58.27
N ASN A 3 -0.37 7.99 -57.07
CA ASN A 3 1.02 8.25 -56.65
C ASN A 3 1.38 7.22 -55.59
N THR A 4 1.86 6.07 -56.02
CA THR A 4 2.69 5.21 -55.17
C THR A 4 3.73 4.59 -56.09
N ASP A 5 4.92 5.21 -56.11
CA ASP A 5 6.07 4.64 -56.78
C ASP A 5 6.46 3.36 -56.03
N ILE A 6 6.28 2.22 -56.69
CA ILE A 6 6.67 0.92 -56.16
C ILE A 6 8.19 0.84 -56.26
N PRO A 7 8.93 0.61 -55.15
CA PRO A 7 10.37 0.58 -55.17
C PRO A 7 10.89 -0.48 -56.15
N THR A 8 11.90 -0.11 -56.92
CA THR A 8 12.54 -1.02 -57.87
C THR A 8 13.44 -2.01 -57.11
N ARG A 9 13.73 -3.18 -57.68
CA ARG A 9 14.59 -4.19 -57.03
C ARG A 9 16.00 -3.66 -56.67
N ALA A 10 16.47 -2.60 -57.32
CA ALA A 10 17.74 -1.93 -57.03
C ALA A 10 17.70 -1.07 -55.76
N GLU A 11 16.52 -0.69 -55.29
CA GLU A 11 16.29 0.13 -54.09
C GLU A 11 15.98 -0.72 -52.84
N LEU A 12 15.86 -2.04 -53.01
CA LEU A 12 15.66 -2.96 -51.89
C LEU A 12 16.98 -3.19 -51.14
N PRO A 13 16.94 -3.33 -49.80
CA PRO A 13 18.13 -3.65 -49.02
C PRO A 13 18.79 -4.93 -49.51
N THR A 14 20.10 -4.91 -49.66
CA THR A 14 20.88 -6.11 -49.98
C THR A 14 20.86 -7.09 -48.81
N SER A 15 21.05 -8.38 -49.08
CA SER A 15 21.10 -9.41 -48.03
C SER A 15 22.17 -9.12 -46.95
N MET A 16 23.29 -8.51 -47.33
CA MET A 16 24.33 -8.06 -46.39
C MET A 16 23.87 -6.89 -45.50
N GLN A 17 23.09 -5.94 -46.04
CA GLN A 17 22.50 -4.87 -45.24
C GLN A 17 21.45 -5.42 -44.26
N LEU A 18 20.61 -6.36 -44.71
CA LEU A 18 19.66 -7.05 -43.84
C LEU A 18 20.39 -7.77 -42.71
N LEU A 19 21.41 -8.57 -43.02
CA LEU A 19 22.20 -9.29 -42.01
C LEU A 19 22.81 -8.35 -40.96
N ARG A 20 23.40 -7.22 -41.40
CA ARG A 20 23.97 -6.22 -40.50
C ARG A 20 22.90 -5.60 -39.60
N SER A 21 21.74 -5.23 -40.16
CA SER A 21 20.65 -4.64 -39.38
C SER A 21 20.09 -5.62 -38.35
N THR A 22 19.93 -6.89 -38.72
CA THR A 22 19.48 -7.95 -37.79
C THR A 22 20.48 -8.15 -36.66
N LEU A 23 21.78 -8.14 -36.95
CA LEU A 23 22.80 -8.31 -35.92
C LEU A 23 22.81 -7.14 -34.93
N ILE A 24 22.69 -5.91 -35.42
CA ILE A 24 22.56 -4.72 -34.55
C ILE A 24 21.31 -4.81 -33.68
N ALA A 25 20.18 -5.22 -34.25
CA ALA A 25 18.93 -5.39 -33.51
C ALA A 25 19.06 -6.43 -32.38
N ILE A 26 19.71 -7.56 -32.65
CA ILE A 26 19.97 -8.60 -31.64
C ILE A 26 20.83 -8.05 -30.50
N VAL A 27 21.89 -7.31 -30.82
CA VAL A 27 22.76 -6.70 -29.81
C VAL A 27 22.01 -5.67 -28.98
N ALA A 28 21.21 -4.81 -29.60
CA ALA A 28 20.39 -3.83 -28.90
C ALA A 28 19.35 -4.51 -27.98
N ALA A 29 18.70 -5.57 -28.46
CA ALA A 29 17.76 -6.35 -27.66
C ALA A 29 18.43 -7.01 -26.45
N ALA A 30 19.63 -7.58 -26.64
CA ALA A 30 20.40 -8.15 -25.54
C ALA A 30 20.81 -7.09 -24.51
N ALA A 31 21.19 -5.89 -24.95
CA ALA A 31 21.50 -4.78 -24.05
C ALA A 31 20.27 -4.39 -23.21
N ILE A 32 19.11 -4.18 -23.84
CA ILE A 32 17.85 -3.85 -23.15
C ILE A 32 17.45 -4.95 -22.17
N LEU A 33 17.59 -6.22 -22.58
CA LEU A 33 17.29 -7.37 -21.71
C LEU A 33 18.09 -7.30 -20.42
N VAL A 34 19.39 -7.04 -20.52
CA VAL A 34 20.30 -7.06 -19.36
C VAL A 34 20.20 -5.82 -18.49
N THR A 35 20.00 -4.63 -19.08
CA THR A 35 20.03 -3.37 -18.32
C THR A 35 18.66 -2.88 -17.86
N ILE A 36 17.57 -3.33 -18.47
CA ILE A 36 16.21 -2.86 -18.18
C ILE A 36 15.31 -4.01 -17.73
N VAL A 37 15.19 -5.06 -18.55
CA VAL A 37 14.19 -6.12 -18.30
C VAL A 37 14.55 -6.98 -17.09
N LEU A 38 15.79 -7.45 -16.99
CA LEU A 38 16.22 -8.28 -15.86
C LEU A 38 16.16 -7.55 -14.51
N PRO A 39 16.62 -6.29 -14.40
CA PRO A 39 16.44 -5.51 -13.18
C PRO A 39 14.97 -5.30 -12.81
N ALA A 40 14.14 -4.86 -13.75
CA ALA A 40 12.77 -4.43 -13.49
C ALA A 40 11.80 -5.59 -13.20
N GLU A 41 12.02 -6.77 -13.78
CA GLU A 41 11.12 -7.92 -13.62
C GLU A 41 11.63 -8.95 -12.61
N TYR A 42 12.95 -9.11 -12.50
CA TYR A 42 13.54 -10.21 -11.73
C TYR A 42 14.51 -9.76 -10.64
N ALA A 43 14.71 -8.46 -10.43
CA ALA A 43 15.71 -7.91 -9.51
C ALA A 43 17.16 -8.35 -9.80
N ILE A 44 17.44 -8.79 -11.03
CA ILE A 44 18.78 -9.25 -11.43
C ILE A 44 19.46 -8.12 -12.19
N ASP A 45 20.43 -7.46 -11.55
CA ASP A 45 21.18 -6.35 -12.14
C ASP A 45 22.69 -6.64 -12.19
N PRO A 46 23.17 -7.30 -13.26
CA PRO A 46 24.59 -7.64 -13.39
C PRO A 46 25.46 -6.43 -13.74
N THR A 47 24.86 -5.34 -14.24
CA THR A 47 25.58 -4.15 -14.72
C THR A 47 25.58 -2.99 -13.73
N GLY A 48 24.66 -2.99 -12.75
CA GLY A 48 24.46 -1.91 -11.78
C GLY A 48 23.63 -0.74 -12.30
N VAL A 49 23.29 -0.74 -13.59
CA VAL A 49 22.50 0.33 -14.24
C VAL A 49 21.06 0.32 -13.73
N GLY A 50 20.50 -0.86 -13.51
CA GLY A 50 19.14 -1.01 -12.99
C GLY A 50 18.99 -0.39 -11.60
N ARG A 51 19.97 -0.57 -10.72
CA ARG A 51 19.98 0.02 -9.37
C ARG A 51 20.18 1.53 -9.42
N ALA A 52 21.03 2.03 -10.31
CA ALA A 52 21.23 3.46 -10.50
C ALA A 52 19.97 4.18 -11.01
N LEU A 53 19.10 3.45 -11.71
CA LEU A 53 17.82 3.93 -12.23
C LEU A 53 16.62 3.49 -11.37
N GLU A 54 16.85 2.91 -10.19
CA GLU A 54 15.82 2.39 -9.27
C GLU A 54 14.90 1.28 -9.86
N LEU A 55 15.25 0.74 -11.03
CA LEU A 55 14.50 -0.35 -11.69
C LEU A 55 14.62 -1.66 -10.92
N THR A 56 15.79 -1.93 -10.32
CA THR A 56 16.02 -3.15 -9.53
C THR A 56 15.14 -3.20 -8.30
N GLU A 57 14.92 -2.06 -7.63
CA GLU A 57 14.04 -1.96 -6.45
C GLU A 57 12.60 -2.32 -6.83
N MET A 58 12.12 -1.84 -7.98
CA MET A 58 10.81 -2.23 -8.51
C MET A 58 10.71 -3.75 -8.76
N GLY A 59 11.78 -4.37 -9.27
CA GLY A 59 11.86 -5.82 -9.46
C GLY A 59 11.82 -6.59 -8.15
N GLU A 60 12.52 -6.13 -7.11
CA GLU A 60 12.51 -6.74 -5.77
C GLU A 60 11.11 -6.70 -5.15
N ILE A 61 10.40 -5.58 -5.32
CA ILE A 61 9.02 -5.45 -4.86
C ILE A 61 8.10 -6.43 -5.59
N LYS A 62 8.26 -6.59 -6.91
CA LYS A 62 7.47 -7.55 -7.70
C LYS A 62 7.71 -9.00 -7.29
N THR A 63 8.97 -9.41 -7.11
CA THR A 63 9.31 -10.79 -6.74
C THR A 63 8.80 -11.11 -5.33
N GLN A 64 8.97 -10.20 -4.37
CA GLN A 64 8.41 -10.33 -3.03
C GLN A 64 6.87 -10.42 -3.06
N LEU A 65 6.22 -9.59 -3.88
CA LEU A 65 4.76 -9.62 -4.02
C LEU A 65 4.27 -10.93 -4.65
N ALA A 66 4.99 -11.48 -5.63
CA ALA A 66 4.65 -12.75 -6.25
C ALA A 66 4.79 -13.92 -5.27
N GLU A 67 5.87 -13.95 -4.48
CA GLU A 67 6.10 -14.97 -3.46
C GLU A 67 5.03 -14.93 -2.37
N GLU A 68 4.64 -13.73 -1.93
CA GLU A 68 3.57 -13.57 -0.95
C GLU A 68 2.19 -13.99 -1.48
N ALA A 69 1.86 -13.63 -2.73
CA ALA A 69 0.61 -14.06 -3.35
C ALA A 69 0.52 -15.59 -3.50
N GLU A 70 1.66 -16.28 -3.70
CA GLU A 70 1.69 -17.74 -3.69
C GLU A 70 1.48 -18.32 -2.29
N GLN A 71 2.08 -17.71 -1.25
CA GLN A 71 1.86 -18.12 0.14
C GLN A 71 0.40 -17.96 0.57
N ASP A 72 -0.25 -16.86 0.19
CA ASP A 72 -1.66 -16.65 0.47
C ASP A 72 -2.56 -17.67 -0.23
N ARG A 73 -2.28 -17.98 -1.51
CA ARG A 73 -2.99 -19.03 -2.25
C ARG A 73 -2.86 -20.40 -1.56
N LEU A 74 -1.67 -20.72 -1.03
CA LEU A 74 -1.43 -21.97 -0.30
C LEU A 74 -2.19 -22.00 1.05
N ARG A 75 -2.27 -20.87 1.76
CA ARG A 75 -3.04 -20.73 2.99
C ARG A 75 -4.54 -20.86 2.74
N GLU A 76 -5.05 -20.29 1.66
CA GLU A 76 -6.46 -20.35 1.28
C GLU A 76 -6.89 -21.78 0.91
N LEU A 77 -6.00 -22.54 0.24
CA LEU A 77 -6.21 -23.95 -0.04
C LEU A 77 -6.13 -24.84 1.22
N GLN A 78 -5.38 -24.43 2.25
CA GLN A 78 -5.30 -25.14 3.54
C GLN A 78 -6.47 -24.84 4.48
N ASN A 79 -7.03 -23.63 4.44
CA ASN A 79 -8.06 -23.16 5.37
C ASN A 79 -9.50 -23.24 4.82
N GLY A 80 -9.73 -24.04 3.76
CA GLY A 80 -10.95 -24.08 2.97
C GLY A 80 -12.23 -23.67 3.70
N THR A 81 -12.72 -22.45 3.44
CA THR A 81 -14.03 -21.99 3.91
C THR A 81 -14.67 -21.06 2.87
N PRO A 82 -15.91 -21.34 2.40
CA PRO A 82 -16.66 -20.43 1.55
C PRO A 82 -17.23 -19.25 2.36
N THR A 83 -17.38 -18.14 1.65
CA THR A 83 -18.11 -16.93 2.01
C THR A 83 -19.44 -17.21 2.72
N ALA A 84 -19.65 -16.61 3.90
CA ALA A 84 -20.95 -16.47 4.53
C ALA A 84 -21.05 -15.17 5.34
N VAL A 85 -21.97 -14.30 4.94
CA VAL A 85 -22.64 -13.27 5.76
C VAL A 85 -24.12 -13.67 5.69
N PRO A 86 -24.89 -13.81 6.80
CA PRO A 86 -25.45 -12.63 7.49
C PRO A 86 -25.82 -12.76 9.00
N GLY A 87 -25.94 -11.61 9.68
CA GLY A 87 -27.04 -11.39 10.66
C GLY A 87 -26.68 -11.02 12.10
N GLN A 88 -26.72 -9.71 12.38
CA GLN A 88 -27.39 -9.00 13.49
C GLN A 88 -27.37 -9.49 14.96
N ASP A 89 -26.99 -8.51 15.81
CA ASP A 89 -27.61 -8.08 17.07
C ASP A 89 -27.16 -8.65 18.43
N GLN A 90 -26.95 -7.67 19.35
CA GLN A 90 -26.95 -7.74 20.82
C GLN A 90 -25.68 -8.19 21.56
N GLN A 91 -24.60 -7.39 21.55
CA GLN A 91 -23.60 -7.45 22.65
C GLN A 91 -23.06 -6.09 23.17
N SER A 92 -23.57 -4.94 22.73
CA SER A 92 -22.98 -3.64 23.10
C SER A 92 -23.29 -3.14 24.53
N SER A 93 -24.07 -3.82 25.37
CA SER A 93 -24.47 -3.26 26.68
C SER A 93 -23.61 -3.69 27.87
N LEU A 94 -22.70 -4.66 27.72
CA LEU A 94 -21.82 -5.12 28.80
C LEU A 94 -20.43 -4.50 28.73
N LEU A 95 -19.90 -4.28 27.52
CA LEU A 95 -18.64 -3.57 27.30
C LEU A 95 -18.75 -2.10 27.69
N GLU A 96 -19.86 -1.42 27.37
CA GLU A 96 -20.12 -0.02 27.78
C GLU A 96 -20.03 0.18 29.30
N ARG A 97 -20.46 -0.81 30.08
CA ARG A 97 -20.49 -0.75 31.55
C ARG A 97 -19.11 -1.02 32.18
N VAL A 98 -18.34 -1.92 31.57
CA VAL A 98 -16.96 -2.22 32.00
C VAL A 98 -16.01 -1.08 31.63
N PHE A 99 -16.22 -0.43 30.48
CA PHE A 99 -15.48 0.78 30.09
C PHE A 99 -15.79 1.98 31.01
N ALA A 100 -17.04 2.12 31.47
CA ALA A 100 -17.41 3.18 32.42
C ALA A 100 -16.79 3.00 33.82
N GLU A 101 -16.51 1.76 34.25
CA GLU A 101 -16.02 1.47 35.60
C GLU A 101 -14.48 1.37 35.69
N LEU A 102 -13.78 1.08 34.59
CA LEU A 102 -12.31 0.91 34.57
C LEU A 102 -11.52 2.18 34.15
N VAL A 103 -12.18 3.22 33.61
CA VAL A 103 -11.53 4.43 33.08
C VAL A 103 -11.52 5.61 34.09
N ILE A 104 -12.08 5.46 35.29
CA ILE A 104 -11.87 6.42 36.39
C ILE A 104 -10.61 6.00 37.18
N GLY A 105 -9.47 6.00 36.48
CA GLY A 105 -8.16 5.69 37.02
C GLY A 105 -7.16 6.75 36.59
N SER A 106 -7.28 7.96 37.14
CA SER A 106 -6.25 9.01 37.22
C SER A 106 -5.21 9.06 36.08
N ALA A 107 -5.56 9.68 34.96
CA ALA A 107 -4.62 10.30 34.03
C ALA A 107 -5.33 11.47 33.31
N SER A 108 -4.66 12.62 33.26
CA SER A 108 -4.97 13.88 32.55
C SER A 108 -6.36 14.01 31.90
N ALA A 109 -7.12 15.02 32.32
CA ALA A 109 -8.27 15.53 31.57
C ALA A 109 -7.81 16.14 30.22
N GLN A 110 -7.42 15.30 29.28
CA GLN A 110 -7.38 15.65 27.87
C GLN A 110 -8.82 15.64 27.37
N GLU A 111 -9.27 16.72 26.72
CA GLU A 111 -10.61 16.74 26.12
C GLU A 111 -10.74 15.57 25.12
N LEU A 112 -11.79 14.76 25.29
CA LEU A 112 -12.12 13.72 24.35
C LEU A 112 -12.61 14.36 23.06
N ARG A 113 -11.91 14.07 21.97
CA ARG A 113 -12.22 14.59 20.63
C ARG A 113 -12.79 13.47 19.76
N THR A 114 -13.65 13.86 18.82
CA THR A 114 -14.20 12.96 17.79
C THR A 114 -14.02 13.61 16.42
N ASP A 115 -13.48 12.87 15.46
CA ASP A 115 -13.33 13.33 14.08
C ASP A 115 -13.66 12.22 13.09
N GLU A 116 -14.04 12.63 11.88
CA GLU A 116 -14.23 11.77 10.72
C GLU A 116 -13.51 12.41 9.53
N MET A 117 -12.67 11.65 8.84
CA MET A 117 -11.93 12.09 7.67
C MET A 117 -12.08 11.08 6.54
N SER A 118 -12.24 11.57 5.32
CA SER A 118 -12.29 10.72 4.12
C SER A 118 -11.22 11.14 3.11
N VAL A 119 -10.56 10.15 2.50
CA VAL A 119 -9.54 10.35 1.46
C VAL A 119 -9.76 9.38 0.31
N THR A 120 -9.81 9.92 -0.91
CA THR A 120 -9.81 9.11 -2.13
C THR A 120 -8.37 8.89 -2.60
N LEU A 121 -8.01 7.64 -2.84
CA LEU A 121 -6.73 7.14 -3.30
C LEU A 121 -6.87 6.60 -4.72
N LYS A 122 -6.12 7.16 -5.67
CA LYS A 122 -6.00 6.60 -7.02
C LYS A 122 -5.24 5.27 -7.00
N PRO A 123 -5.31 4.47 -8.08
CA PRO A 123 -4.48 3.26 -8.22
C PRO A 123 -3.00 3.54 -7.93
N GLY A 124 -2.45 2.83 -6.95
CA GLY A 124 -1.06 2.95 -6.52
C GLY A 124 -0.77 4.10 -5.54
N GLU A 125 -1.71 5.01 -5.30
CA GLU A 125 -1.59 6.15 -4.37
C GLU A 125 -1.66 5.69 -2.91
N GLY A 126 -1.00 6.43 -2.03
CA GLY A 126 -1.14 6.28 -0.59
C GLY A 126 -1.39 7.62 0.08
N ALA A 127 -2.01 7.57 1.24
CA ALA A 127 -2.23 8.74 2.09
C ALA A 127 -2.10 8.36 3.56
N GLU A 128 -1.87 9.37 4.38
CA GLU A 128 -1.61 9.21 5.79
C GLU A 128 -2.41 10.24 6.60
N ILE A 129 -2.99 9.80 7.71
CA ILE A 129 -3.66 10.65 8.68
C ILE A 129 -3.08 10.35 10.06
N LYS A 130 -2.64 11.40 10.77
CA LYS A 130 -2.08 11.29 12.12
C LYS A 130 -2.82 12.13 13.13
N LEU A 131 -2.92 11.59 14.34
CA LEU A 131 -3.32 12.24 15.57
C LEU A 131 -2.07 12.75 16.31
N VAL A 132 -2.18 13.87 17.00
CA VAL A 132 -1.18 14.31 17.98
C VAL A 132 -1.61 13.84 19.36
N MET A 133 -0.84 12.92 19.96
CA MET A 133 -1.20 12.23 21.21
C MET A 133 -0.08 12.32 22.25
N ALA A 134 -0.47 12.39 23.52
CA ALA A 134 0.44 12.19 24.64
C ALA A 134 0.62 10.69 24.92
N LYS A 135 1.76 10.29 25.48
CA LYS A 135 2.06 8.92 25.86
C LYS A 135 0.97 8.35 26.78
N GLY A 136 0.52 7.14 26.46
CA GLY A 136 -0.54 6.42 27.16
C GLY A 136 -1.95 6.92 26.85
N ALA A 137 -2.10 8.00 26.06
CA ALA A 137 -3.41 8.42 25.59
C ALA A 137 -3.99 7.39 24.63
N LYS A 138 -5.33 7.27 24.64
CA LYS A 138 -6.06 6.26 23.87
C LYS A 138 -7.03 6.92 22.91
N ALA A 139 -7.10 6.37 21.70
CA ALA A 139 -8.09 6.72 20.69
C ALA A 139 -8.73 5.45 20.12
N ASN A 140 -10.05 5.33 20.26
CA ASN A 140 -10.83 4.37 19.50
C ASN A 140 -10.82 4.80 18.04
N TYR A 141 -10.66 3.86 17.12
CA TYR A 141 -10.70 4.13 15.70
C TYR A 141 -11.47 3.05 14.95
N SER A 142 -12.01 3.45 13.80
CA SER A 142 -12.46 2.54 12.75
C SER A 142 -12.16 3.18 11.40
N TRP A 143 -11.68 2.39 10.45
CA TRP A 143 -11.60 2.84 9.06
C TRP A 143 -12.17 1.80 8.11
N THR A 144 -12.71 2.28 6.98
CA THR A 144 -13.24 1.42 5.91
C THR A 144 -12.75 1.93 4.56
N ALA A 145 -12.49 1.02 3.62
CA ALA A 145 -12.05 1.30 2.26
C ALA A 145 -13.21 1.15 1.27
N ASN A 146 -14.40 1.67 1.62
CA ASN A 146 -15.61 1.66 0.79
C ASN A 146 -15.96 0.30 0.13
N GLY A 147 -15.65 -0.81 0.79
CA GLY A 147 -15.83 -2.18 0.28
C GLY A 147 -14.73 -2.68 -0.66
N ALA A 148 -13.75 -1.85 -1.00
CA ALA A 148 -12.50 -2.25 -1.63
C ALA A 148 -11.47 -2.70 -0.57
N ALA A 149 -10.24 -2.98 -1.00
CA ALA A 149 -9.16 -3.45 -0.12
C ALA A 149 -7.91 -2.57 -0.27
N VAL A 150 -7.26 -2.28 0.86
CA VAL A 150 -6.03 -1.47 0.93
C VAL A 150 -4.95 -2.18 1.76
N ASN A 151 -3.69 -1.81 1.51
CA ASN A 151 -2.62 -2.11 2.46
C ASN A 151 -2.55 -0.98 3.48
N PHE A 152 -2.25 -1.30 4.74
CA PHE A 152 -2.21 -0.30 5.81
C PHE A 152 -1.04 -0.50 6.79
N ASP A 153 -0.69 0.60 7.46
CA ASP A 153 0.28 0.63 8.56
C ASP A 153 -0.20 1.62 9.63
N THR A 154 -0.62 1.09 10.76
CA THR A 154 -0.90 1.86 11.98
C THR A 154 0.43 2.05 12.71
N HIS A 155 0.90 3.28 12.83
CA HIS A 155 2.26 3.57 13.32
C HIS A 155 2.32 4.88 14.11
N GLY A 156 3.45 5.11 14.76
CA GLY A 156 3.72 6.35 15.49
C GLY A 156 5.13 6.86 15.25
N ASP A 157 5.30 8.18 15.26
CA ASP A 157 6.57 8.88 15.17
C ASP A 157 6.59 10.13 16.06
N GLY A 158 7.73 10.41 16.68
CA GLY A 158 7.86 11.58 17.56
C GLY A 158 9.04 11.44 18.51
N GLY A 159 9.69 12.57 18.83
CA GLY A 159 10.80 12.57 19.80
C GLY A 159 12.01 11.70 19.42
N GLY A 160 12.14 11.31 18.15
CA GLY A 160 13.18 10.39 17.66
C GLY A 160 12.78 8.91 17.66
N GLU A 161 11.57 8.58 18.11
CA GLU A 161 10.99 7.24 18.03
C GLU A 161 10.17 7.07 16.75
N ASN A 162 10.15 5.83 16.23
CA ASN A 162 9.31 5.41 15.12
C ASN A 162 8.96 3.92 15.32
N ILE A 163 7.67 3.61 15.43
CA ILE A 163 7.17 2.25 15.65
C ILE A 163 5.98 1.97 14.76
N SER A 164 5.79 0.71 14.40
CA SER A 164 4.54 0.22 13.81
C SER A 164 3.77 -0.60 14.84
N TYR A 165 2.52 -0.22 15.06
CA TYR A 165 1.56 -0.94 15.89
C TYR A 165 1.03 -2.16 15.16
N GLU A 166 0.62 -1.97 13.92
CA GLU A 166 0.00 -3.00 13.11
C GLU A 166 0.21 -2.72 11.63
N LYS A 167 0.40 -3.78 10.85
CA LYS A 167 0.44 -3.71 9.39
C LYS A 167 -0.42 -4.81 8.82
N GLY A 168 -1.14 -4.48 7.77
CA GLY A 168 -1.94 -5.45 7.04
C GLY A 168 -1.99 -5.16 5.56
N ARG A 169 -2.49 -6.13 4.81
CA ARG A 169 -2.59 -6.10 3.36
C ARG A 169 -3.94 -6.63 2.93
N GLY A 170 -4.49 -6.04 1.86
CA GLY A 170 -5.78 -6.47 1.32
C GLY A 170 -6.95 -6.34 2.31
N ALA A 171 -6.89 -5.42 3.27
CA ALA A 171 -7.93 -5.23 4.27
C ALA A 171 -8.97 -4.22 3.78
N ALA A 172 -10.25 -4.55 3.97
CA ALA A 172 -11.36 -3.68 3.59
C ALA A 172 -11.77 -2.69 4.68
N GLU A 173 -11.48 -3.05 5.92
CA GLU A 173 -11.77 -2.27 7.12
C GLU A 173 -10.90 -2.79 8.27
N ASP A 174 -10.79 -1.97 9.31
CA ASP A 174 -10.15 -2.31 10.57
C ASP A 174 -10.64 -1.37 11.66
N GLU A 175 -10.66 -1.85 12.90
CA GLU A 175 -11.11 -1.11 14.07
C GLU A 175 -10.37 -1.54 15.33
N GLY A 176 -10.22 -0.62 16.28
CA GLY A 176 -9.55 -0.93 17.53
C GLY A 176 -9.27 0.27 18.40
N VAL A 177 -8.32 0.10 19.32
CA VAL A 177 -7.85 1.14 20.23
C VAL A 177 -6.38 1.38 19.99
N LEU A 178 -6.05 2.60 19.58
CA LEU A 178 -4.68 3.08 19.46
C LEU A 178 -4.23 3.68 20.80
N GLU A 179 -3.24 3.06 21.44
CA GLU A 179 -2.57 3.58 22.63
C GLU A 179 -1.19 4.14 22.27
N ALA A 180 -0.99 5.43 22.51
CA ALA A 180 0.25 6.12 22.17
C ALA A 180 1.41 5.60 23.02
N ALA A 181 2.45 5.02 22.40
CA ALA A 181 3.60 4.47 23.12
C ALA A 181 4.53 5.56 23.68
N PHE A 182 4.46 6.76 23.08
CA PHE A 182 5.24 7.95 23.40
C PHE A 182 4.48 9.22 22.98
N ASP A 183 4.95 10.38 23.44
CA ASP A 183 4.43 11.67 22.99
C ASP A 183 4.79 11.89 21.52
N GLY A 184 3.81 12.13 20.66
CA GLY A 184 4.08 12.30 19.23
C GLY A 184 2.87 12.18 18.34
N ASN A 185 3.16 11.89 17.07
CA ASN A 185 2.17 11.62 16.05
C ASN A 185 1.89 10.12 16.01
N HIS A 186 0.62 9.75 15.92
CA HIS A 186 0.19 8.36 15.81
C HIS A 186 -0.95 8.29 14.81
N GLY A 187 -0.93 7.34 13.89
CA GLY A 187 -1.88 7.35 12.81
C GLY A 187 -1.83 6.16 11.88
N TRP A 188 -2.47 6.34 10.75
CA TRP A 188 -2.69 5.31 9.76
C TRP A 188 -2.19 5.78 8.41
N PHE A 189 -1.42 4.91 7.77
CA PHE A 189 -1.10 5.02 6.36
C PHE A 189 -1.91 3.97 5.61
N TRP A 190 -2.47 4.34 4.46
CA TRP A 190 -3.11 3.40 3.54
C TRP A 190 -2.51 3.52 2.15
N ARG A 191 -2.51 2.41 1.42
CA ARG A 191 -2.11 2.36 0.02
C ARG A 191 -3.09 1.55 -0.81
N ASN A 192 -3.60 2.19 -1.86
CA ASN A 192 -4.46 1.54 -2.84
C ASN A 192 -3.61 0.68 -3.79
N ARG A 193 -3.82 -0.64 -3.75
CA ARG A 193 -3.19 -1.61 -4.65
C ARG A 193 -4.12 -2.12 -5.75
N THR A 194 -5.34 -1.60 -5.79
CA THR A 194 -6.35 -1.96 -6.80
C THR A 194 -6.19 -1.13 -8.07
N GLY A 195 -6.89 -1.52 -9.13
CA GLY A 195 -6.95 -0.79 -10.40
C GLY A 195 -8.02 0.30 -10.47
N ALA A 196 -8.76 0.56 -9.39
CA ALA A 196 -9.83 1.56 -9.31
C ALA A 196 -9.57 2.54 -8.16
N ASP A 197 -10.27 3.68 -8.16
CA ASP A 197 -10.20 4.63 -7.04
C ASP A 197 -10.84 4.01 -5.78
N VAL A 198 -10.17 4.17 -4.64
CA VAL A 198 -10.62 3.68 -3.34
C VAL A 198 -10.77 4.86 -2.39
N THR A 199 -11.89 4.96 -1.69
CA THR A 199 -12.12 5.99 -0.68
C THR A 199 -12.03 5.37 0.70
N VAL A 200 -11.03 5.80 1.47
CA VAL A 200 -10.87 5.41 2.86
C VAL A 200 -11.54 6.45 3.75
N THR A 201 -12.40 6.01 4.66
CA THR A 201 -13.02 6.84 5.70
C THR A 201 -12.53 6.38 7.06
N LEU A 202 -11.86 7.26 7.80
CA LEU A 202 -11.39 7.06 9.17
C LEU A 202 -12.29 7.83 10.14
N LYS A 203 -12.70 7.16 11.22
CA LYS A 203 -13.39 7.74 12.37
C LYS A 203 -12.57 7.52 13.61
N THR A 204 -12.40 8.56 14.43
CA THR A 204 -11.64 8.49 15.68
C THR A 204 -12.42 9.10 16.83
N ASN A 205 -12.26 8.54 18.02
CA ASN A 205 -12.78 9.08 19.28
C ASN A 205 -11.79 8.83 20.42
N GLY A 206 -11.28 9.88 21.06
CA GLY A 206 -10.38 9.69 22.20
C GLY A 206 -9.56 10.92 22.59
N ALA A 207 -8.50 10.67 23.34
CA ALA A 207 -7.64 11.69 23.92
C ALA A 207 -6.50 12.07 22.95
N TYR A 208 -6.76 13.03 22.06
CA TYR A 208 -5.77 13.60 21.15
C TYR A 208 -6.06 15.09 20.93
N THR A 209 -5.02 15.87 20.62
CA THR A 209 -5.13 17.34 20.55
C THR A 209 -5.38 17.84 19.13
N ASP A 210 -4.96 17.09 18.12
CA ASP A 210 -5.07 17.49 16.73
C ASP A 210 -5.14 16.26 15.81
N ILE A 211 -5.68 16.44 14.60
CA ILE A 211 -5.74 15.43 13.54
C ILE A 211 -5.36 16.06 12.22
N LYS A 212 -4.43 15.45 11.49
CA LYS A 212 -3.90 15.99 10.23
C LYS A 212 -3.76 14.91 9.18
N ARG A 213 -4.18 15.25 7.97
CA ARG A 213 -3.73 14.55 6.77
C ARG A 213 -2.33 15.02 6.42
N MET A 214 -1.41 14.08 6.23
CA MET A 214 -0.08 14.38 5.70
C MET A 214 -0.17 14.39 4.16
N MET A 215 0.42 15.42 3.55
CA MET A 215 0.47 15.65 2.10
C MET A 215 1.86 15.40 1.56
#